data_AF-A0A495X3G9-F1
#
_entry.id   AF-A0A495X3G9-F1
#
_cell.length_a   1.000
_cell.length_b   1.000
_cell.length_c   1.000
_cell.angle_alpha   90.00
_cell.angle_beta   90.00
_cell.angle_gamma   90.00
#
_symmetry.space_group_name_H-M   'P 1'
#
loop_
_entity.id
_entity.type
_entity.pdbx_description
1 polymer ?
#
loop_
_entity_poly.entity_id
_entity_poly.type
_entity_poly.pdbx_seq_one_letter_code
_entity_poly.pdbx_strand_id
1 'polypeptide(L)'
;MSATRSVRDLVSVLDRAIREALAETRPDPPHDPQARARHAQTCLLEAVDATRAGDTDVPPAALACLDAACEHLEYGELLEARTLLTAARGLLTAGHRPIGRDHAAAS
;
A
#
# COMPACT_ATOMS: atom_id res chain seq x y z
N MET A 1 11.02 -9.06 -23.64
CA MET A 1 9.92 -8.15 -24.04
C MET A 1 9.36 -7.53 -22.76
N SER A 2 9.90 -6.39 -22.34
CA SER A 2 9.47 -5.73 -21.09
C SER A 2 8.19 -4.97 -21.33
N ALA A 3 7.09 -5.48 -20.80
CA ALA A 3 5.81 -4.78 -20.79
C ALA A 3 5.97 -3.54 -19.91
N THR A 4 5.80 -2.37 -20.52
CA THR A 4 5.51 -1.12 -19.80
C THR A 4 4.18 -1.31 -19.08
N ARG A 5 4.24 -1.82 -17.84
CA ARG A 5 3.09 -1.96 -16.95
C ARG A 5 2.51 -0.56 -16.80
N SER A 6 1.24 -0.37 -17.15
CA SER A 6 0.61 0.95 -17.12
C SER A 6 0.61 1.49 -15.69
N VAL A 7 0.67 2.82 -15.52
CA VAL A 7 0.64 3.47 -14.20
C VAL A 7 -0.53 2.99 -13.33
N ARG A 8 -1.71 2.84 -13.96
CA ARG A 8 -2.91 2.30 -13.32
C ARG A 8 -2.72 0.86 -12.84
N ASP A 9 -1.96 0.06 -13.58
CA ASP A 9 -1.68 -1.32 -13.22
C ASP A 9 -0.78 -1.36 -11.97
N LEU A 10 0.23 -0.49 -11.88
CA LEU A 10 1.11 -0.42 -10.70
C LEU A 10 0.38 0.02 -9.43
N VAL A 11 -0.52 1.01 -9.52
CA VAL A 11 -1.34 1.41 -8.36
C VAL A 11 -2.25 0.27 -7.90
N SER A 12 -2.85 -0.48 -8.85
CA SER A 12 -3.68 -1.64 -8.50
C SER A 12 -2.89 -2.79 -7.88
N VAL A 13 -1.64 -2.99 -8.32
CA VAL A 13 -0.70 -3.95 -7.73
C VAL A 13 -0.39 -3.53 -6.29
N LEU A 14 -0.12 -2.25 -6.05
CA LEU A 14 0.18 -1.73 -4.72
C LEU A 14 -1.02 -1.85 -3.77
N ASP A 15 -2.23 -1.45 -4.19
CA ASP A 15 -3.43 -1.61 -3.37
C ASP A 15 -3.77 -3.08 -3.08
N ARG A 16 -3.47 -4.01 -4.01
CA ARG A 16 -3.58 -5.45 -3.76
C ARG A 16 -2.59 -5.91 -2.69
N ALA A 17 -1.31 -5.55 -2.81
CA ALA A 17 -0.29 -5.90 -1.83
C ALA A 17 -0.64 -5.38 -0.42
N ILE A 18 -1.18 -4.15 -0.32
CA ILE A 18 -1.64 -3.59 0.95
C ILE A 18 -2.81 -4.40 1.55
N ARG A 19 -3.78 -4.79 0.72
CA ARG A 19 -4.92 -5.62 1.18
C ARG A 19 -4.48 -7.00 1.67
N GLU A 20 -3.54 -7.63 0.97
CA GLU A 20 -2.94 -8.90 1.36
C GLU A 20 -2.20 -8.76 2.70
N ALA A 21 -1.34 -7.75 2.86
CA ALA A 21 -0.65 -7.48 4.13
C ALA A 21 -1.61 -7.14 5.29
N LEU A 22 -2.72 -6.44 5.02
CA LEU A 22 -3.77 -6.19 6.02
C LEU A 22 -4.50 -7.47 6.46
N ALA A 23 -4.55 -8.49 5.61
CA ALA A 23 -5.03 -9.81 6.00
C ALA A 23 -3.99 -10.52 6.87
N GLU A 24 -2.70 -10.41 6.52
CA GLU A 24 -1.57 -11.01 7.24
C GLU A 24 -1.29 -10.41 8.62
N THR A 25 -1.75 -9.18 8.88
CA THR A 25 -1.62 -8.51 10.19
C THR A 25 -2.83 -8.74 11.12
N ARG A 26 -3.80 -9.58 10.74
CA ARG A 26 -4.95 -9.88 11.61
C ARG A 26 -4.51 -10.62 12.88
N PRO A 27 -5.10 -10.30 14.05
CA PRO A 27 -4.73 -10.91 15.33
C PRO A 27 -5.14 -12.38 15.49
N ASP A 28 -6.12 -12.85 14.71
CA ASP A 28 -6.89 -14.06 15.03
C ASP A 28 -6.64 -15.35 14.19
N PRO A 29 -5.66 -15.46 13.27
CA PRO A 29 -5.47 -16.72 12.54
C PRO A 29 -4.53 -17.69 13.26
N PRO A 30 -4.70 -19.01 13.03
CA PRO A 30 -4.05 -20.10 13.77
C PRO A 30 -2.57 -20.35 13.43
N HIS A 31 -1.88 -19.40 12.79
CA HIS A 31 -0.55 -19.60 12.20
C HIS A 31 0.54 -18.70 12.84
N ASP A 32 1.81 -19.05 12.64
CA ASP A 32 2.98 -18.32 13.15
C ASP A 32 2.94 -16.83 12.70
N PRO A 33 2.74 -15.88 13.65
CA PRO A 33 2.63 -14.46 13.33
C PRO A 33 3.90 -13.89 12.70
N GLN A 34 5.07 -14.43 13.05
CA GLN A 34 6.35 -13.93 12.51
C GLN A 34 6.56 -14.38 11.06
N ALA A 35 6.16 -15.61 10.73
CA ALA A 35 6.19 -16.08 9.34
C ALA A 35 5.29 -15.25 8.44
N ARG A 36 4.09 -14.88 8.92
CA ARG A 36 3.14 -14.02 8.22
C ARG A 36 3.66 -12.60 8.06
N ALA A 37 4.27 -12.04 9.11
CA ALA A 37 4.89 -10.71 9.06
C ALA A 37 5.96 -10.64 7.97
N ARG A 38 6.87 -11.62 7.93
CA ARG A 38 7.91 -11.72 6.89
C ARG A 38 7.34 -11.88 5.49
N HIS A 39 6.29 -12.71 5.34
CA HIS A 39 5.62 -12.87 4.05
C HIS A 39 5.00 -11.56 3.57
N ALA A 40 4.25 -10.87 4.44
CA ALA A 40 3.66 -9.58 4.15
C ALA A 40 4.72 -8.53 3.78
N GLN A 41 5.82 -8.48 4.53
CA GLN A 41 6.94 -7.56 4.28
C GLN A 41 7.54 -7.79 2.89
N THR A 42 7.81 -9.04 2.53
CA THR A 42 8.41 -9.41 1.24
C THR A 42 7.52 -8.96 0.09
N CYS A 43 6.23 -9.29 0.13
CA CYS A 43 5.27 -8.91 -0.90
C CYS A 43 5.09 -7.39 -1.00
N LEU A 44 5.12 -6.67 0.13
CA LEU A 44 5.02 -5.22 0.15
C LEU A 44 6.26 -4.55 -0.45
N LEU A 45 7.46 -4.98 -0.09
CA LEU A 45 8.71 -4.43 -0.63
C LEU A 45 8.77 -4.59 -2.15
N GLU A 46 8.43 -5.77 -2.68
CA GLU A 46 8.36 -5.99 -4.13
C GLU A 46 7.38 -5.04 -4.83
N ALA A 47 6.22 -4.79 -4.24
CA ALA A 47 5.23 -3.88 -4.80
C ALA A 47 5.70 -2.43 -4.74
N VAL A 48 6.29 -2.00 -3.62
CA VAL A 48 6.83 -0.65 -3.43
C VAL A 48 7.97 -0.37 -4.41
N ASP A 49 8.89 -1.31 -4.56
CA ASP A 49 10.01 -1.18 -5.50
C ASP A 49 9.53 -1.09 -6.95
N ALA A 50 8.55 -1.92 -7.33
CA ALA A 50 7.93 -1.84 -8.65
C ALA A 50 7.21 -0.50 -8.88
N THR A 51 6.56 0.05 -7.85
CA THR A 51 5.92 1.37 -7.91
C THR A 51 6.95 2.49 -8.05
N ARG A 52 8.07 2.44 -7.32
CA ARG A 52 9.17 3.43 -7.39
C ARG A 52 9.92 3.40 -8.72
N ALA A 53 10.10 2.21 -9.28
CA ALA A 53 10.75 2.03 -10.58
C ALA A 53 9.84 2.46 -11.75
N GLY A 54 8.52 2.47 -11.54
CA GLY A 54 7.56 2.99 -12.50
C GLY A 54 7.31 4.48 -12.32
N ASP A 55 6.95 5.16 -13.41
CA ASP A 55 6.48 6.54 -13.37
C ASP A 55 5.04 6.57 -12.84
N THR A 56 4.87 6.47 -11.52
CA THR A 56 3.54 6.36 -10.88
C THR A 56 3.16 7.61 -10.09
N ASP A 57 1.89 7.99 -10.17
CA ASP A 57 1.31 9.09 -9.39
C ASP A 57 0.84 8.58 -8.00
N VAL A 58 1.74 7.91 -7.29
CA VAL A 58 1.49 7.46 -5.92
C VAL A 58 1.89 8.58 -4.95
N PRO A 59 1.01 9.00 -4.03
CA PRO A 59 1.36 10.03 -3.06
C PRO A 59 2.61 9.65 -2.25
N PRO A 60 3.61 10.54 -2.10
CA PRO A 60 4.81 10.26 -1.31
C PRO A 60 4.51 9.85 0.15
N ALA A 61 3.45 10.42 0.73
CA ALA A 61 2.99 10.04 2.07
C ALA A 61 2.50 8.58 2.14
N ALA A 62 1.92 8.05 1.06
CA ALA A 62 1.52 6.64 1.01
C ALA A 62 2.76 5.73 1.00
N LEU A 63 3.79 6.07 0.21
CA LEU A 63 5.06 5.34 0.18
C LEU A 63 5.77 5.38 1.55
N ALA A 64 5.80 6.53 2.21
CA ALA A 64 6.38 6.66 3.55
C ALA A 64 5.66 5.77 4.59
N CYS A 65 4.32 5.70 4.55
CA CYS A 65 3.59 4.78 5.40
C CYS A 65 3.92 3.31 5.09
N LEU A 66 4.16 2.96 3.82
CA LEU A 66 4.51 1.59 3.42
C LEU A 66 5.91 1.20 3.85
N ASP A 67 6.88 2.10 3.75
CA ASP A 67 8.24 1.89 4.26
C ASP A 67 8.21 1.63 5.77
N ALA A 68 7.55 2.50 6.53
CA ALA A 68 7.41 2.32 7.98
C ALA A 68 6.66 1.02 8.32
N ALA A 69 5.62 0.66 7.55
CA ALA A 69 4.93 -0.62 7.75
C ALA A 69 5.87 -1.82 7.54
N CYS A 70 6.77 -1.75 6.55
CA CYS A 70 7.77 -2.80 6.30
C CYS A 70 8.77 -2.93 7.46
N GLU A 71 9.18 -1.81 8.07
CA GLU A 71 10.03 -1.82 9.27
C GLU A 71 9.33 -2.51 10.45
N HIS A 72 8.08 -2.14 10.74
CA HIS A 72 7.31 -2.78 11.80
C HIS A 72 7.06 -4.29 11.55
N LEU A 73 6.85 -4.69 10.28
CA LEU A 73 6.73 -6.11 9.93
C LEU A 73 8.03 -6.89 10.14
N GLU A 74 9.19 -6.27 9.95
CA GLU A 74 10.50 -6.87 10.25
C GLU A 74 10.59 -7.30 11.73
N TYR A 75 10.10 -6.44 12.61
CA TYR A 75 10.13 -6.63 14.06
C TYR A 75 8.91 -7.37 14.63
N GLY A 76 7.95 -7.76 13.79
CA GLY A 76 6.74 -8.47 14.23
C GLY A 76 5.71 -7.57 14.92
N GLU A 77 5.80 -6.25 14.75
CA GLU A 77 4.92 -5.23 15.32
C GLU A 77 3.64 -5.11 14.48
N LEU A 78 2.79 -6.14 14.55
CA LEU A 78 1.65 -6.32 13.62
C LEU A 78 0.58 -5.23 13.72
N LEU A 79 0.36 -4.64 14.90
CA LEU A 79 -0.66 -3.61 15.11
C LEU A 79 -0.22 -2.26 14.53
N GLU A 80 1.05 -1.91 14.73
CA GLU A 80 1.71 -0.73 14.20
C GLU A 80 1.76 -0.81 12.67
N ALA A 81 2.23 -1.94 12.13
CA ALA A 81 2.21 -2.21 10.70
C ALA A 81 0.81 -2.08 10.11
N ARG A 82 -0.22 -2.66 10.76
CA ARG A 82 -1.62 -2.56 10.33
C ARG A 82 -2.13 -1.12 10.27
N THR A 83 -1.75 -0.31 11.26
CA THR A 83 -2.14 1.11 11.33
C THR A 83 -1.61 1.87 10.13
N LEU A 84 -0.33 1.67 9.82
CA LEU A 84 0.33 2.31 8.68
C LEU A 84 -0.21 1.82 7.33
N LEU A 85 -0.46 0.52 7.19
CA LEU A 85 -1.08 -0.06 5.99
C LEU A 85 -2.49 0.50 5.74
N THR A 86 -3.26 0.72 6.81
CA THR A 86 -4.57 1.34 6.73
C THR A 86 -4.47 2.79 6.27
N ALA A 87 -3.51 3.55 6.81
CA ALA A 87 -3.24 4.93 6.40
C ALA A 87 -2.80 5.02 4.92
N ALA A 88 -1.85 4.19 4.50
CA ALA A 88 -1.37 4.11 3.12
C ALA A 88 -2.51 3.86 2.13
N ARG A 89 -3.40 2.91 2.44
CA ARG A 89 -4.56 2.60 1.59
C ARG A 89 -5.55 3.77 1.49
N GLY A 90 -5.77 4.48 2.60
CA GLY A 90 -6.58 5.69 2.63
C GLY A 90 -6.01 6.79 1.72
N LEU A 91 -4.70 7.01 1.78
CA LEU A 91 -3.99 7.97 0.94
C LEU A 91 -4.05 7.61 -0.54
N LEU A 92 -3.88 6.33 -0.90
CA LEU A 92 -4.03 5.85 -2.28
C LEU A 92 -5.44 6.10 -2.83
N THR A 93 -6.46 5.83 -2.02
CA THR A 93 -7.87 6.01 -2.43
C THR A 93 -8.24 7.49 -2.55
N ALA A 94 -7.72 8.32 -1.64
CA ALA A 94 -7.96 9.77 -1.65
C ALA A 94 -7.25 10.47 -2.82
N GLY A 95 -6.02 10.09 -3.14
CA GLY A 95 -5.27 10.61 -4.29
C GLY A 95 -5.88 10.20 -5.65
N HIS A 96 -6.61 9.08 -5.70
CA HIS A 96 -7.33 8.63 -6.90
C HIS A 96 -8.71 9.26 -7.11
N ARG A 97 -9.18 10.11 -6.21
CA ARG A 97 -10.47 10.78 -6.40
C ARG A 97 -10.28 11.86 -7.48
N PRO A 98 -10.92 11.75 -8.67
CA PRO A 98 -10.90 12.84 -9.62
C PRO A 98 -11.46 14.06 -8.91
N ILE A 99 -10.70 15.15 -8.89
CA ILE A 99 -11.15 16.43 -8.38
C ILE A 99 -12.34 16.83 -9.25
N GLY A 100 -13.56 16.53 -8.77
CA GLY A 100 -14.77 17.15 -9.27
C GLY A 100 -14.61 18.65 -9.06
N ARG A 101 -14.35 19.37 -10.14
CA ARG A 101 -14.41 20.82 -10.18
C ARG A 101 -15.86 21.23 -9.95
N ASP A 102 -16.24 21.43 -8.69
CA ASP A 102 -17.45 22.18 -8.36
C ASP A 102 -17.09 23.67 -8.40
N HIS A 103 -16.94 24.20 -9.62
CA HIS A 103 -17.02 25.63 -9.87
C HIS A 103 -18.09 25.90 -10.92
N ALA A 104 -18.97 26.84 -10.57
CA ALA A 104 -20.00 27.51 -11.36
C ALA A 104 -21.36 26.82 -11.49
N ALA A 105 -22.34 27.28 -10.70
CA ALA A 105 -23.34 28.23 -11.20
C ALA A 105 -24.27 28.69 -10.06
N ALA A 106 -24.06 29.90 -9.57
CA ALA A 106 -25.12 30.69 -8.95
C ALA A 106 -25.00 32.09 -9.55
N SER A 107 -25.72 32.27 -10.67
CA SER A 107 -26.18 33.58 -11.14
C SER A 107 -27.64 33.73 -10.74
#